data_AF-D4L052-F1
#
_entry.id   AF-D4L052-F1
#
_cell.length_a   1.000
_cell.length_b   1.000
_cell.length_c   1.000
_cell.angle_alpha   90.00
_cell.angle_beta   90.00
_cell.angle_gamma   90.00
#
_symmetry.space_group_name_H-M   'P 1'
#
loop_
_entity.id
_entity.type
_entity.pdbx_description
1 polymer ?
#
loop_
_entity_poly.entity_id
_entity_poly.type
_entity_poly.pdbx_seq_one_letter_code
_entity_poly.pdbx_strand_id
1 'polypeptide(L)'
;MIQVEDEKMIFLDANAFYSYYGRSKLGMTSEPVDEERLKKYLEQQREKSLPTSVYIEIMTHFRNNPKVLQNLLEFRYAKGLPLFNNIPDYVVSEDEITSVAYMDQAALKNYADRLLKSKIQIESKFTLLFFEITKDLYAHYKLEMTDGLSQKNKDAILGYIGRVAYKEYQNLLEERIKVELQSGYDENKEKKVLKDFYIQELNEACVLTNIIIQGCVACKQDKEDIISIVQQTYQKSIESGLDGNTGTMPCIVDTLATDQHFLGKR
;
A
#
# COMPACT_ATOMS: atom_id res chain seq x y z
N MET A 1 34.05 -28.38 15.90
CA MET A 1 32.73 -27.76 15.70
C MET A 1 32.97 -26.28 15.54
N ILE A 2 33.06 -25.80 14.30
CA ILE A 2 33.12 -24.36 14.03
C ILE A 2 31.68 -23.90 14.03
N GLN A 3 31.28 -23.13 15.05
CA GLN A 3 30.03 -22.38 14.99
C GLN A 3 30.21 -21.38 13.84
N VAL A 4 29.56 -21.68 12.71
CA VAL A 4 29.35 -20.71 11.65
C VAL A 4 28.35 -19.73 12.26
N GLU A 5 28.81 -18.53 12.59
CA GLU A 5 27.88 -17.41 12.85
C GLU A 5 26.96 -17.33 11.63
N ASP A 6 25.64 -17.34 11.83
CA ASP A 6 24.68 -17.10 10.75
C ASP A 6 25.05 -15.76 10.09
N GLU A 7 25.70 -15.82 8.92
CA GLU A 7 26.02 -14.63 8.15
C GLU A 7 24.69 -13.94 7.81
N LYS A 8 24.44 -12.78 8.44
CA LYS A 8 23.20 -12.04 8.24
C LYS A 8 23.14 -11.54 6.79
N MET A 9 22.21 -12.08 6.01
CA MET A 9 21.94 -11.62 4.66
C MET A 9 21.43 -10.18 4.67
N ILE A 10 22.07 -9.32 3.88
CA ILE A 10 21.70 -7.93 3.70
C ILE A 10 20.78 -7.79 2.49
N PHE A 11 19.57 -7.29 2.71
CA PHE A 11 18.63 -6.95 1.65
C PHE A 11 18.72 -5.46 1.32
N LEU A 12 18.99 -5.14 0.06
CA LEU A 12 19.07 -3.75 -0.39
C LEU A 12 17.68 -3.25 -0.77
N ASP A 13 17.22 -2.16 -0.14
CA ASP A 13 16.09 -1.40 -0.68
C ASP A 13 16.49 -0.62 -1.95
N ALA A 14 15.51 -0.01 -2.63
CA ALA A 14 15.76 0.74 -3.86
C ALA A 14 16.75 1.90 -3.65
N ASN A 15 16.64 2.64 -2.55
CA ASN A 15 17.50 3.80 -2.29
C ASN A 15 18.94 3.37 -1.96
N ALA A 16 19.13 2.31 -1.18
CA ALA A 16 20.42 1.72 -0.88
C ALA A 16 21.07 1.19 -2.17
N PHE A 17 20.31 0.55 -3.06
CA PHE A 17 20.80 0.13 -4.36
C PHE A 17 21.22 1.31 -5.24
N TYR A 18 20.41 2.38 -5.29
CA TYR A 18 20.74 3.61 -6.04
C TYR A 18 22.00 4.29 -5.50
N SER A 19 22.15 4.40 -4.18
CA SER A 19 23.37 4.92 -3.55
C SER A 19 24.58 4.02 -3.80
N TYR A 20 24.40 2.70 -3.85
CA TYR A 20 25.49 1.79 -4.15
C TYR A 20 25.97 1.89 -5.60
N TYR A 21 25.05 2.11 -6.54
CA TYR A 21 25.34 2.38 -7.95
C TYR A 21 25.95 3.79 -8.17
N GLY A 22 25.43 4.76 -7.41
CA GLY A 22 25.74 6.19 -7.45
C GLY A 22 24.54 7.00 -7.94
N ARG A 23 23.87 7.74 -7.03
CA ARG A 23 22.63 8.48 -7.32
C ARG A 23 22.80 9.58 -8.36
N SER A 24 23.98 10.21 -8.38
CA SER A 24 24.35 11.23 -9.36
C SER A 24 24.27 10.72 -10.80
N LYS A 25 24.60 9.44 -11.05
CA LYS A 25 24.49 8.80 -12.38
C LYS A 25 23.04 8.61 -12.83
N LEU A 26 22.10 8.66 -11.89
CA LEU A 26 20.66 8.54 -12.12
C LEU A 26 19.97 9.92 -12.14
N GLY A 27 20.72 11.01 -11.98
CA GLY A 27 20.17 12.37 -11.88
C GLY A 27 19.44 12.64 -10.57
N MET A 28 19.69 11.85 -9.52
CA MET A 28 19.05 11.99 -8.21
C MET A 28 19.92 12.83 -7.27
N THR A 29 19.31 13.73 -6.50
CA THR A 29 20.02 14.75 -5.69
C THR A 29 19.85 14.63 -4.18
N SER A 30 18.99 13.73 -3.68
CA SER A 30 18.77 13.59 -2.24
C SER A 30 19.83 12.70 -1.57
N GLU A 31 20.73 13.32 -0.79
CA GLU A 31 21.76 12.64 0.01
C GLU A 31 21.49 12.75 1.51
N PRO A 32 21.13 11.65 2.18
CA PRO A 32 21.38 11.48 3.61
C PRO A 32 22.46 10.43 3.90
N VAL A 33 23.09 9.85 2.86
CA VAL A 33 24.02 8.71 2.98
C VAL A 33 25.35 9.02 2.34
N ASP A 34 26.44 8.76 3.05
CA ASP A 34 27.81 8.75 2.53
C ASP A 34 27.98 7.55 1.57
N GLU A 35 27.84 7.81 0.26
CA GLU A 35 27.88 6.78 -0.79
C GLU A 35 29.20 6.00 -0.80
N GLU A 36 30.34 6.67 -0.51
CA GLU A 36 31.66 6.02 -0.50
C GLU A 36 31.76 5.02 0.66
N ARG A 37 31.28 5.39 1.85
CA ARG A 37 31.23 4.47 3.01
C ARG A 37 30.26 3.33 2.77
N LEU A 38 29.07 3.60 2.23
CA LEU A 38 28.10 2.55 1.92
C LEU A 38 28.68 1.56 0.92
N LYS A 39 29.28 2.05 -0.16
CA LYS A 39 29.93 1.22 -1.17
C LYS A 39 31.02 0.37 -0.52
N LYS A 40 31.93 0.97 0.23
CA LYS A 40 33.01 0.24 0.93
C LYS A 40 32.46 -0.85 1.84
N TYR A 41 31.40 -0.54 2.59
CA TYR A 41 30.72 -1.51 3.45
C TYR A 41 30.15 -2.68 2.62
N LEU A 42 29.37 -2.40 1.58
CA LEU A 42 28.71 -3.44 0.77
C LEU A 42 29.70 -4.30 -0.04
N GLU A 43 30.84 -3.75 -0.48
CA GLU A 43 31.90 -4.55 -1.11
C GLU A 43 32.53 -5.56 -0.14
N GLN A 44 32.51 -5.30 1.16
CA GLN A 44 33.05 -6.22 2.19
C GLN A 44 32.08 -7.35 2.56
N GLN A 45 30.78 -7.21 2.22
CA GLN A 45 29.75 -8.18 2.57
C GLN A 45 29.62 -9.25 1.48
N ARG A 46 29.62 -10.53 1.87
CA ARG A 46 29.40 -11.65 0.95
C ARG A 46 27.91 -11.90 0.74
N GLU A 47 27.16 -11.98 1.84
CA GLU A 47 25.72 -12.26 1.84
C GLU A 47 24.91 -10.96 1.65
N LYS A 48 24.69 -10.60 0.39
CA LYS A 48 23.85 -9.46 0.01
C LYS A 48 22.97 -9.81 -1.17
N SER A 49 21.72 -9.35 -1.16
CA SER A 49 20.75 -9.63 -2.23
C SER A 49 19.83 -8.45 -2.50
N LEU A 50 19.21 -8.48 -3.68
CA LEU A 50 18.22 -7.50 -4.09
C LEU A 50 16.83 -8.16 -4.04
N PRO A 51 15.90 -7.69 -3.20
CA PRO A 51 14.55 -8.21 -3.17
C PRO A 51 13.85 -8.06 -4.52
N THR A 52 13.04 -9.04 -4.92
CA THR A 52 12.26 -9.01 -6.17
C THR A 52 11.32 -7.81 -6.23
N SER A 53 10.75 -7.38 -5.09
CA SER A 53 9.95 -6.15 -5.05
C SER A 53 10.75 -4.91 -5.45
N VAL A 54 12.03 -4.83 -5.04
CA VAL A 54 12.93 -3.72 -5.37
C VAL A 54 13.36 -3.80 -6.83
N TYR A 55 13.63 -5.00 -7.32
CA TYR A 55 13.88 -5.22 -8.75
C TYR A 55 12.72 -4.71 -9.61
N ILE A 56 11.47 -5.09 -9.28
CA ILE A 56 10.28 -4.61 -10.00
C ILE A 56 10.15 -3.08 -9.89
N GLU A 57 10.40 -2.49 -8.72
CA GLU A 57 10.40 -1.04 -8.53
C GLU A 57 11.40 -0.34 -9.47
N ILE A 58 12.64 -0.83 -9.55
CA ILE A 58 13.67 -0.29 -10.44
C ILE A 58 13.25 -0.40 -11.91
N MET A 59 12.78 -1.59 -12.32
CA MET A 59 12.36 -1.87 -13.70
C MET A 59 11.23 -0.93 -14.14
N THR A 60 10.22 -0.76 -13.28
CA THR A 60 9.05 0.09 -13.56
C THR A 60 9.35 1.58 -13.49
N HIS A 61 10.23 2.00 -12.58
CA HIS A 61 10.65 3.39 -12.43
C HIS A 61 11.43 3.90 -13.66
N PHE A 62 12.40 3.12 -14.13
CA PHE A 62 13.22 3.50 -15.30
C PHE A 62 12.73 2.90 -16.62
N ARG A 63 11.47 2.42 -16.70
CA ARG A 63 10.91 1.75 -17.91
C ARG A 63 11.07 2.56 -19.21
N ASN A 64 11.00 3.89 -19.11
CA ASN A 64 11.15 4.81 -20.25
C ASN A 64 12.62 5.18 -20.55
N ASN A 65 13.57 4.64 -19.79
CA ASN A 65 15.00 4.83 -19.96
C ASN A 65 15.73 3.47 -19.96
N PRO A 66 15.55 2.66 -21.02
CA PRO A 66 16.11 1.30 -21.08
C PRO A 66 17.64 1.27 -21.01
N LYS A 67 18.32 2.34 -21.40
CA LYS A 67 19.78 2.46 -21.23
C LYS A 67 20.19 2.50 -19.75
N VAL A 68 19.43 3.22 -18.92
CA VAL A 68 19.66 3.20 -17.46
C VAL A 68 19.36 1.82 -16.89
N LEU A 69 18.29 1.15 -17.34
CA LEU A 69 17.99 -0.22 -16.91
C LEU A 69 19.13 -1.19 -17.25
N GLN A 70 19.69 -1.14 -18.46
CA GLN A 70 20.85 -1.95 -18.85
C GLN A 70 22.01 -1.74 -17.88
N ASN A 71 22.39 -0.48 -17.61
CA ASN A 71 23.49 -0.18 -16.70
C ASN A 71 23.24 -0.69 -15.26
N LEU A 72 22.00 -0.61 -14.78
CA LEU A 72 21.63 -1.09 -13.44
C LEU A 72 21.66 -2.62 -13.35
N LEU A 73 21.22 -3.32 -14.41
CA LEU A 73 21.28 -4.78 -14.51
C LEU A 73 22.72 -5.29 -14.60
N GLU A 74 23.55 -4.64 -15.42
CA GLU A 74 24.98 -4.92 -15.52
C GLU A 74 25.68 -4.71 -14.18
N PHE A 75 25.36 -3.60 -13.49
CA PHE A 75 25.89 -3.34 -12.16
C PHE A 75 25.48 -4.40 -11.15
N ARG A 76 24.19 -4.77 -11.11
CA ARG A 76 23.68 -5.86 -10.26
C ARG A 76 24.48 -7.15 -10.49
N TYR A 77 24.66 -7.53 -11.76
CA TYR A 77 25.41 -8.73 -12.13
C TYR A 77 26.88 -8.64 -11.71
N ALA A 78 27.56 -7.53 -12.00
CA ALA A 78 28.95 -7.31 -11.63
C ALA A 78 29.19 -7.30 -10.11
N LYS A 79 28.17 -6.94 -9.32
CA LYS A 79 28.21 -6.97 -7.85
C LYS A 79 27.76 -8.29 -7.23
N GLY A 80 27.40 -9.27 -8.05
CA GLY A 80 26.96 -10.58 -7.59
C GLY A 80 25.75 -10.49 -6.67
N LEU A 81 24.77 -9.64 -7.00
CA LEU A 81 23.56 -9.43 -6.20
C LEU A 81 22.45 -10.40 -6.66
N PRO A 82 22.28 -11.59 -6.05
CA PRO A 82 21.15 -12.47 -6.35
C PRO A 82 19.81 -11.77 -6.07
N LEU A 83 18.77 -12.23 -6.77
CA LEU A 83 17.40 -11.79 -6.47
C LEU A 83 16.84 -12.65 -5.33
N PHE A 84 16.21 -12.00 -4.35
CA PHE A 84 15.49 -12.67 -3.28
C PHE A 84 13.99 -12.51 -3.49
N ASN A 85 13.30 -13.61 -3.81
CA ASN A 85 11.86 -13.62 -4.09
C ASN A 85 11.05 -13.43 -2.79
N ASN A 86 10.82 -12.15 -2.44
CA ASN A 86 10.13 -11.73 -1.21
C ASN A 86 8.63 -11.43 -1.39
N ILE A 87 8.10 -11.62 -2.60
CA ILE A 87 6.69 -11.42 -2.90
C ILE A 87 6.07 -12.74 -3.40
N PRO A 88 4.94 -13.18 -2.83
CA PRO A 88 4.36 -14.48 -3.18
C PRO A 88 3.72 -14.48 -4.58
N ASP A 89 3.25 -13.33 -5.05
CA ASP A 89 2.50 -13.18 -6.31
C ASP A 89 3.39 -13.05 -7.56
N TYR A 90 4.71 -12.91 -7.42
CA TYR A 90 5.63 -12.84 -8.56
C TYR A 90 7.03 -13.35 -8.20
N VAL A 91 7.48 -14.39 -8.91
CA VAL A 91 8.78 -15.02 -8.70
C VAL A 91 9.62 -14.82 -9.96
N VAL A 92 10.78 -14.18 -9.82
CA VAL A 92 11.77 -14.10 -10.90
C VAL A 92 12.64 -15.35 -10.84
N SER A 93 12.64 -16.13 -11.91
CA SER A 93 13.51 -17.31 -12.04
C SER A 93 14.91 -16.95 -12.54
N GLU A 94 15.86 -17.88 -12.37
CA GLU A 94 17.21 -17.74 -12.94
C GLU A 94 17.18 -17.65 -14.47
N ASP A 95 16.30 -18.41 -15.13
CA ASP A 95 16.13 -18.36 -16.59
C ASP A 95 15.58 -17.01 -17.05
N GLU A 96 14.63 -16.45 -16.30
CA GLU A 96 14.06 -15.13 -16.60
C GLU A 96 15.14 -14.06 -16.49
N ILE A 97 15.87 -14.00 -15.38
CA ILE A 97 16.89 -12.96 -15.18
C ILE A 97 18.08 -13.11 -16.15
N THR A 98 18.42 -14.34 -16.52
CA THR A 98 19.42 -14.63 -17.56
C THR A 98 18.94 -14.12 -18.90
N SER A 99 17.68 -14.37 -19.27
CA SER A 99 17.10 -13.89 -20.52
C SER A 99 17.05 -12.36 -20.57
N VAL A 100 16.71 -11.70 -19.46
CA VAL A 100 16.68 -10.24 -19.35
C VAL A 100 18.07 -9.62 -19.61
N ALA A 101 19.14 -10.28 -19.20
CA ALA A 101 20.50 -9.79 -19.42
C ALA A 101 20.90 -9.69 -20.91
N TYR A 102 20.23 -10.44 -21.79
CA TYR A 102 20.48 -10.42 -23.23
C TYR A 102 19.48 -9.56 -24.02
N MET A 103 18.53 -8.90 -23.35
CA MET A 103 17.54 -8.07 -24.01
C MET A 103 18.16 -6.78 -24.56
N ASP A 104 17.77 -6.43 -25.78
CA ASP A 104 17.99 -5.08 -26.30
C ASP A 104 17.09 -4.06 -25.57
N GLN A 105 17.27 -2.78 -25.88
CA GLN A 105 16.53 -1.71 -25.22
C GLN A 105 15.01 -1.78 -25.45
N ALA A 106 14.57 -2.26 -26.61
CA ALA A 106 13.14 -2.36 -26.94
C ALA A 106 12.50 -3.52 -26.17
N ALA A 107 13.15 -4.69 -26.16
CA ALA A 107 12.74 -5.84 -25.39
C ALA A 107 12.72 -5.54 -23.88
N LEU A 108 13.74 -4.82 -23.39
CA LEU A 108 13.84 -4.44 -21.98
C LEU A 108 12.72 -3.48 -21.55
N LYS A 109 12.38 -2.50 -22.39
CA LYS A 109 11.23 -1.63 -22.16
C LYS A 109 9.93 -2.45 -22.11
N ASN A 110 9.71 -3.34 -23.07
CA ASN A 110 8.51 -4.19 -23.11
C ASN A 110 8.40 -5.10 -21.88
N TYR A 111 9.53 -5.63 -21.42
CA TYR A 111 9.61 -6.42 -20.19
C TYR A 111 9.28 -5.56 -18.95
N ALA A 112 9.82 -4.35 -18.86
CA ALA A 112 9.49 -3.40 -17.78
C ALA A 112 8.00 -2.99 -17.80
N ASP A 113 7.41 -2.76 -18.97
CA ASP A 113 5.98 -2.47 -19.12
C ASP A 113 5.10 -3.67 -18.69
N ARG A 114 5.57 -4.91 -18.93
CA ARG A 114 4.90 -6.12 -18.41
C ARG A 114 5.00 -6.20 -16.88
N LEU A 115 6.18 -5.95 -16.32
CA LEU A 115 6.37 -5.91 -14.87
C LEU A 115 5.51 -4.83 -14.20
N LEU A 116 5.30 -3.69 -14.87
CA LEU A 116 4.39 -2.66 -14.39
C LEU A 116 2.96 -3.18 -14.21
N LYS A 117 2.45 -3.97 -15.17
CA LYS A 117 1.13 -4.59 -15.04
C LYS A 117 1.05 -5.52 -13.83
N SER A 118 2.08 -6.34 -13.60
CA SER A 118 2.15 -7.20 -12.42
C SER A 118 2.26 -6.38 -11.12
N LYS A 119 3.05 -5.31 -11.10
CA LYS A 119 3.18 -4.39 -9.97
C LYS A 119 1.83 -3.77 -9.60
N ILE A 120 1.09 -3.27 -10.58
CA ILE A 120 -0.25 -2.68 -10.37
C ILE A 120 -1.22 -3.73 -9.80
N GLN A 121 -1.19 -4.97 -10.31
CA GLN A 121 -2.02 -6.04 -9.76
C GLN A 121 -1.70 -6.32 -8.28
N ILE A 122 -0.42 -6.40 -7.93
CA ILE A 122 0.01 -6.64 -6.54
C ILE A 122 -0.38 -5.46 -5.65
N GLU A 123 -0.06 -4.24 -6.07
CA GLU A 123 -0.34 -3.02 -5.30
C GLU A 123 -1.85 -2.78 -5.12
N SER A 124 -2.67 -3.12 -6.12
CA SER A 124 -4.12 -3.01 -5.99
C SER A 124 -4.70 -3.93 -4.91
N LYS A 125 -4.23 -5.18 -4.83
CA LYS A 125 -4.64 -6.13 -3.78
C LYS A 125 -4.22 -5.65 -2.39
N PHE A 126 -2.99 -5.18 -2.23
CA PHE A 126 -2.53 -4.64 -0.94
C PHE A 126 -3.32 -3.39 -0.55
N THR A 127 -3.56 -2.47 -1.49
CA THR A 127 -4.34 -1.24 -1.24
C THR A 127 -5.77 -1.58 -0.80
N LEU A 128 -6.41 -2.53 -1.48
CA LEU A 128 -7.74 -3.02 -1.11
C LEU A 128 -7.75 -3.65 0.29
N LEU A 129 -6.75 -4.49 0.60
CA LEU A 129 -6.63 -5.08 1.93
C LEU A 129 -6.47 -4.02 3.03
N PHE A 130 -5.61 -3.02 2.82
CA PHE A 130 -5.44 -1.91 3.76
C PHE A 130 -6.71 -1.08 3.91
N PHE A 131 -7.45 -0.88 2.81
CA PHE A 131 -8.75 -0.20 2.82
C PHE A 131 -9.76 -0.96 3.70
N GLU A 132 -9.91 -2.26 3.47
CA GLU A 132 -10.84 -3.12 4.21
C GLU A 132 -10.52 -3.16 5.70
N ILE A 133 -9.25 -3.37 6.05
CA ILE A 133 -8.80 -3.38 7.45
C ILE A 133 -9.12 -2.05 8.13
N THR A 134 -8.77 -0.92 7.50
CA THR A 134 -8.97 0.41 8.10
C THR A 134 -10.46 0.71 8.28
N LYS A 135 -11.28 0.41 7.27
CA LYS A 135 -12.73 0.54 7.32
C LYS A 135 -13.34 -0.30 8.44
N ASP A 136 -12.96 -1.58 8.53
CA ASP A 136 -13.53 -2.50 9.51
C ASP A 136 -13.12 -2.16 10.94
N LEU A 137 -11.87 -1.71 11.14
CA LEU A 137 -11.41 -1.17 12.42
C LEU A 137 -12.22 0.06 12.84
N TYR A 138 -12.44 0.99 11.91
CA TYR A 138 -13.27 2.17 12.18
C TYR A 138 -14.71 1.79 12.55
N ALA A 139 -15.33 0.88 11.79
CA ALA A 139 -16.69 0.43 12.04
C ALA A 139 -16.83 -0.29 13.38
N HIS A 140 -15.90 -1.18 13.71
CA HIS A 140 -15.83 -1.86 14.99
C HIS A 140 -15.77 -0.83 16.13
N TYR A 141 -14.83 0.13 16.06
CA TYR A 141 -14.69 1.15 17.10
C TYR A 141 -15.97 1.98 17.27
N LYS A 142 -16.58 2.46 16.18
CA LYS A 142 -17.82 3.25 16.25
C LYS A 142 -18.97 2.46 16.85
N LEU A 143 -19.09 1.17 16.55
CA LEU A 143 -20.08 0.29 17.17
C LEU A 143 -19.83 0.11 18.66
N GLU A 144 -18.57 -0.07 19.08
CA GLU A 144 -18.21 -0.20 20.49
C GLU A 144 -18.60 1.04 21.29
N MET A 145 -18.34 2.23 20.73
CA MET A 145 -18.70 3.52 21.34
C MET A 145 -20.20 3.89 21.25
N THR A 146 -21.00 3.10 20.53
CA THR A 146 -22.43 3.40 20.35
C THR A 146 -23.26 2.73 21.44
N ASP A 147 -23.94 3.56 22.24
CA ASP A 147 -24.95 3.13 23.20
C ASP A 147 -26.28 2.74 22.53
N GLY A 148 -27.13 2.00 23.24
CA GLY A 148 -28.46 1.60 22.77
C GLY A 148 -28.48 0.34 21.88
N LEU A 149 -27.32 -0.20 21.51
CA LEU A 149 -27.17 -1.47 20.82
C LEU A 149 -26.65 -2.56 21.76
N SER A 150 -27.25 -3.76 21.72
CA SER A 150 -26.69 -4.93 22.39
C SER A 150 -25.51 -5.48 21.60
N GLN A 151 -24.64 -6.29 22.22
CA GLN A 151 -23.51 -6.91 21.51
C GLN A 151 -23.96 -7.69 20.27
N LYS A 152 -25.04 -8.48 20.41
CA LYS A 152 -25.65 -9.21 19.28
C LYS A 152 -26.01 -8.28 18.10
N ASN A 153 -26.49 -7.07 18.38
CA ASN A 153 -26.80 -6.09 17.34
C ASN A 153 -25.53 -5.53 16.71
N LYS A 154 -24.52 -5.19 17.54
CA LYS A 154 -23.23 -4.70 17.08
C LYS A 154 -22.55 -5.70 16.14
N ASP A 155 -22.50 -6.98 16.54
CA ASP A 155 -21.92 -8.05 15.73
C ASP A 155 -22.68 -8.25 14.40
N ALA A 156 -24.01 -8.14 14.41
CA ALA A 156 -24.82 -8.25 13.20
C ALA A 156 -24.59 -7.07 12.23
N ILE A 157 -24.51 -5.85 12.75
CA ILE A 157 -24.22 -4.65 11.95
C ILE A 157 -22.80 -4.73 11.38
N LEU A 158 -21.81 -5.10 12.19
CA LEU A 158 -20.43 -5.30 11.73
C LEU A 158 -20.36 -6.40 10.66
N GLY A 159 -21.09 -7.50 10.84
CA GLY A 159 -21.21 -8.56 9.84
C GLY A 159 -21.82 -8.06 8.52
N TYR A 160 -22.83 -7.20 8.57
CA TYR A 160 -23.43 -6.57 7.39
C TYR A 160 -22.46 -5.62 6.68
N ILE A 161 -21.82 -4.70 7.42
CA ILE A 161 -20.84 -3.74 6.90
C ILE A 161 -19.59 -4.45 6.37
N GLY A 162 -19.11 -5.50 7.02
CA GLY A 162 -17.91 -6.22 6.62
C GLY A 162 -18.13 -7.19 5.45
N ARG A 163 -19.30 -7.84 5.35
CA ARG A 163 -19.48 -8.98 4.42
C ARG A 163 -20.53 -8.78 3.33
N VAL A 164 -21.54 -7.95 3.56
CA VAL A 164 -22.73 -7.89 2.70
C VAL A 164 -22.77 -6.61 1.89
N ALA A 165 -22.59 -5.45 2.54
CA ALA A 165 -22.69 -4.16 1.88
C ALA A 165 -21.61 -3.94 0.81
N TYR A 166 -20.45 -4.61 0.91
CA TYR A 166 -19.27 -4.31 0.10
C TYR A 166 -18.79 -5.44 -0.80
N LYS A 167 -19.42 -6.61 -0.83
CA LYS A 167 -18.97 -7.71 -1.72
C LYS A 167 -19.05 -7.36 -3.20
N GLU A 168 -20.12 -6.71 -3.62
CA GLU A 168 -20.26 -6.24 -5.00
C GLU A 168 -19.38 -5.01 -5.27
N TYR A 169 -19.19 -4.17 -4.25
CA TYR A 169 -18.34 -2.99 -4.33
C TYR A 169 -16.84 -3.33 -4.39
N GLN A 170 -16.42 -4.45 -3.81
CA GLN A 170 -15.01 -4.85 -3.69
C GLN A 170 -14.36 -5.04 -5.07
N ASN A 171 -15.03 -5.73 -5.99
CA ASN A 171 -14.53 -5.92 -7.35
C ASN A 171 -14.45 -4.60 -8.12
N LEU A 172 -15.45 -3.73 -7.96
CA LEU A 172 -15.46 -2.41 -8.58
C LEU A 172 -14.34 -1.54 -8.02
N LEU A 173 -14.11 -1.59 -6.71
CA LEU A 173 -13.06 -0.85 -6.02
C LEU A 173 -11.67 -1.34 -6.44
N GLU A 174 -11.46 -2.65 -6.52
CA GLU A 174 -10.19 -3.22 -7.02
C GLU A 174 -9.86 -2.72 -8.43
N GLU A 175 -10.84 -2.76 -9.34
CA GLU A 175 -10.67 -2.27 -10.71
C GLU A 175 -10.43 -0.76 -10.75
N ARG A 176 -11.12 0.03 -9.93
CA ARG A 176 -10.86 1.47 -9.80
C ARG A 176 -9.44 1.74 -9.28
N ILE A 177 -8.98 1.02 -8.26
CA ILE A 177 -7.61 1.13 -7.75
C ILE A 177 -6.59 0.84 -8.86
N LYS A 178 -6.81 -0.19 -9.69
CA LYS A 178 -5.92 -0.51 -10.82
C LYS A 178 -5.85 0.64 -11.83
N VAL A 179 -6.99 1.25 -12.15
CA VAL A 179 -7.06 2.39 -13.08
C VAL A 179 -6.31 3.61 -12.53
N GLU A 180 -6.53 3.95 -11.26
CA GLU A 180 -5.84 5.06 -10.59
C GLU A 180 -4.33 4.83 -10.48
N LEU A 181 -3.91 3.61 -10.15
CA LEU A 181 -2.49 3.22 -10.17
C LEU A 181 -1.88 3.37 -11.57
N GLN A 182 -2.56 2.86 -12.59
CA GLN A 182 -2.10 2.97 -13.98
C GLN A 182 -1.92 4.43 -14.40
N SER A 183 -2.94 5.26 -14.18
CA SER A 183 -2.86 6.70 -14.45
C SER A 183 -1.73 7.37 -13.68
N GLY A 184 -1.58 7.02 -12.40
CA GLY A 184 -0.52 7.51 -11.55
C GLY A 184 0.88 7.18 -12.09
N TYR A 185 1.12 5.94 -12.53
CA TYR A 185 2.39 5.55 -13.14
C TYR A 185 2.65 6.26 -14.46
N ASP A 186 1.62 6.46 -15.29
CA ASP A 186 1.75 7.16 -16.57
C ASP A 186 2.12 8.64 -16.38
N GLU A 187 1.66 9.26 -15.28
CA GLU A 187 1.98 10.64 -14.91
C GLU A 187 3.21 10.81 -13.99
N ASN A 188 3.81 9.72 -13.51
CA ASN A 188 4.81 9.71 -12.42
C ASN A 188 4.31 10.41 -11.14
N LYS A 189 3.03 10.19 -10.80
CA LYS A 189 2.34 10.71 -9.61
C LYS A 189 1.63 9.61 -8.83
N GLU A 190 2.04 8.35 -9.00
CA GLU A 190 1.39 7.16 -8.46
C GLU A 190 1.05 7.27 -6.97
N LYS A 191 1.99 7.78 -6.17
CA LYS A 191 1.78 7.95 -4.72
C LYS A 191 0.70 8.97 -4.38
N LYS A 192 0.61 10.06 -5.14
CA LYS A 192 -0.36 11.13 -4.89
C LYS A 192 -1.75 10.68 -5.33
N VAL A 193 -1.87 10.20 -6.56
CA VAL A 193 -3.15 9.76 -7.15
C VAL A 193 -3.79 8.67 -6.31
N LEU A 194 -3.01 7.64 -5.95
CA LEU A 194 -3.51 6.55 -5.10
C LEU A 194 -3.93 7.05 -3.72
N LYS A 195 -3.14 7.95 -3.11
CA LYS A 195 -3.43 8.49 -1.78
C LYS A 195 -4.74 9.29 -1.79
N ASP A 196 -4.90 10.19 -2.76
CA ASP A 196 -6.09 11.05 -2.85
C ASP A 196 -7.35 10.20 -3.07
N PHE A 197 -7.28 9.22 -3.98
CA PHE A 197 -8.35 8.23 -4.20
C PHE A 197 -8.67 7.42 -2.92
N TYR A 198 -7.65 6.87 -2.27
CA TYR A 198 -7.82 6.05 -1.07
C TYR A 198 -8.49 6.82 0.07
N ILE A 199 -8.09 8.09 0.27
CA ILE A 199 -8.68 8.97 1.29
C ILE A 199 -10.16 9.23 0.97
N GLN A 200 -10.49 9.53 -0.28
CA GLN A 200 -11.87 9.76 -0.70
C GLN A 200 -12.74 8.52 -0.43
N GLU A 201 -12.30 7.34 -0.86
CA GLU A 201 -13.05 6.10 -0.69
C GLU A 201 -13.24 5.76 0.80
N LEU A 202 -12.20 5.95 1.62
CA LEU A 202 -12.30 5.73 3.07
C LEU A 202 -13.27 6.72 3.70
N ASN A 203 -13.28 7.97 3.24
CA ASN A 203 -14.20 8.99 3.72
C ASN A 203 -15.65 8.54 3.54
N GLU A 204 -15.99 8.16 2.32
CA GLU A 204 -17.33 7.70 1.96
C GLU A 204 -17.73 6.47 2.79
N ALA A 205 -16.82 5.49 2.94
CA ALA A 205 -17.06 4.32 3.76
C ALA A 205 -17.29 4.63 5.25
N CYS A 206 -16.54 5.58 5.82
CA CYS A 206 -16.69 6.00 7.22
C CYS A 206 -18.01 6.75 7.45
N VAL A 207 -18.39 7.65 6.53
CA VAL A 207 -19.66 8.37 6.59
C VAL A 207 -20.83 7.40 6.49
N LEU A 208 -20.80 6.46 5.55
CA LEU A 208 -21.82 5.42 5.40
C LEU A 208 -21.91 4.53 6.65
N THR A 209 -20.77 4.18 7.25
CA THR A 209 -20.73 3.45 8.52
C THR A 209 -21.47 4.19 9.63
N ASN A 210 -21.20 5.49 9.82
CA ASN A 210 -21.89 6.30 10.82
C ASN A 210 -23.40 6.35 10.56
N ILE A 211 -23.81 6.54 9.30
CA ILE A 211 -25.21 6.57 8.88
C ILE A 211 -25.92 5.25 9.20
N ILE A 212 -25.32 4.10 8.86
CA ILE A 212 -25.89 2.78 9.12
C ILE A 212 -26.07 2.57 10.62
N ILE A 213 -25.04 2.87 11.43
CA ILE A 213 -25.10 2.70 12.88
C ILE A 213 -26.23 3.55 13.49
N GLN A 214 -26.28 4.84 13.17
CA GLN A 214 -27.30 5.74 13.72
C GLN A 214 -28.72 5.41 13.21
N GLY A 215 -28.85 4.98 11.96
CA GLY A 215 -30.11 4.46 11.43
C GLY A 215 -30.59 3.25 12.21
N CYS A 216 -29.72 2.28 12.51
CA CYS A 216 -30.07 1.12 13.32
C CYS A 216 -30.46 1.50 14.77
N VAL A 217 -29.77 2.46 15.37
CA VAL A 217 -30.13 3.01 16.70
C VAL A 217 -31.52 3.64 16.66
N ALA A 218 -31.80 4.48 15.65
CA ALA A 218 -33.08 5.15 15.49
C ALA A 218 -34.24 4.17 15.29
N CYS A 219 -34.06 3.16 14.44
CA CYS A 219 -35.05 2.09 14.25
C CYS A 219 -35.34 1.35 15.55
N LYS A 220 -34.31 1.02 16.34
CA LYS A 220 -34.47 0.32 17.62
C LYS A 220 -35.18 1.16 18.68
N GLN A 221 -35.07 2.49 18.58
CA GLN A 221 -35.73 3.44 19.47
C GLN A 221 -37.11 3.88 18.96
N ASP A 222 -37.65 3.21 17.94
CA ASP A 222 -38.94 3.52 17.30
C ASP A 222 -39.08 5.01 16.93
N LYS A 223 -38.00 5.62 16.41
CA LYS A 223 -38.04 7.00 15.91
C LYS A 223 -38.86 7.06 14.62
N GLU A 224 -39.80 7.99 14.55
CA GLU A 224 -40.67 8.16 13.38
C GLU A 224 -39.93 8.70 12.15
N ASP A 225 -38.97 9.62 12.33
CA ASP A 225 -38.24 10.26 11.23
C ASP A 225 -36.78 9.79 11.16
N ILE A 226 -36.60 8.57 10.63
CA ILE A 226 -35.27 7.99 10.41
C ILE A 226 -34.49 8.77 9.34
N ILE A 227 -35.17 9.32 8.34
CA ILE A 227 -34.52 10.04 7.22
C ILE A 227 -33.82 11.29 7.74
N SER A 228 -34.48 12.08 8.57
CA SER A 228 -33.88 13.27 9.19
C SER A 228 -32.67 12.91 10.05
N ILE A 229 -32.73 11.80 10.80
CA ILE A 229 -31.59 11.33 11.60
C ILE A 229 -30.39 10.95 10.72
N VAL A 230 -30.64 10.27 9.60
CA VAL A 230 -29.58 9.93 8.63
C VAL A 230 -28.95 11.17 8.02
N GLN A 231 -29.76 12.16 7.61
CA GLN A 231 -29.27 13.43 7.06
C GLN A 231 -28.45 14.23 8.08
N GLN A 232 -28.91 14.30 9.33
CA GLN A 232 -28.17 14.94 10.41
C GLN A 232 -26.86 14.20 10.71
N THR A 233 -26.86 12.87 10.64
CA THR A 233 -25.65 12.06 10.85
C THR A 233 -24.62 12.29 9.75
N TYR A 234 -25.06 12.38 8.50
CA TYR A 234 -24.21 12.79 7.39
C TYR A 234 -23.58 14.15 7.68
N GLN A 235 -24.40 15.17 7.98
CA GLN A 235 -23.93 16.53 8.19
C GLN A 235 -22.93 16.63 9.36
N LYS A 236 -23.23 15.97 10.49
CA LYS A 236 -22.31 15.87 11.64
C LYS A 236 -21.01 15.16 11.28
N SER A 237 -21.05 14.15 10.42
CA SER A 237 -19.85 13.44 9.98
C SER A 237 -18.93 14.39 9.20
N ILE A 238 -19.47 15.18 8.28
CA ILE A 238 -18.71 16.20 7.55
C ILE A 238 -18.14 17.25 8.51
N GLU A 239 -18.96 17.78 9.42
CA GLU A 239 -18.54 18.77 10.42
C GLU A 239 -17.45 18.25 11.37
N SER A 240 -17.44 16.94 11.64
CA SER A 240 -16.42 16.27 12.46
C SER A 240 -15.12 15.98 11.71
N GLY A 241 -15.01 16.39 10.44
CA GLY A 241 -13.80 16.26 9.63
C GLY A 241 -13.81 15.13 8.61
N LEU A 242 -14.90 14.35 8.46
CA LEU A 242 -15.03 13.40 7.35
C LEU A 242 -15.44 14.12 6.05
N ASP A 243 -14.60 15.05 5.60
CA ASP A 243 -14.85 15.95 4.48
C ASP A 243 -14.27 15.47 3.13
N GLY A 244 -13.56 14.35 3.13
CA GLY A 244 -12.90 13.77 1.94
C GLY A 244 -11.62 14.50 1.53
N ASN A 245 -11.17 15.50 2.30
CA ASN A 245 -10.01 16.32 1.97
C ASN A 245 -8.89 16.09 2.99
N THR A 246 -8.82 16.95 4.00
CA THR A 246 -7.71 16.97 4.96
C THR A 246 -8.12 16.42 6.32
N GLY A 247 -9.42 16.38 6.63
CA GLY A 247 -9.90 15.96 7.94
C GLY A 247 -10.10 14.45 8.06
N THR A 248 -10.28 13.72 6.95
CA THR A 248 -10.64 12.29 6.98
C THR A 248 -9.61 11.44 7.72
N MET A 249 -8.34 11.52 7.32
CA MET A 249 -7.28 10.72 7.93
C MET A 249 -7.03 11.09 9.39
N PRO A 250 -6.88 12.38 9.77
CA PRO A 250 -6.85 12.78 11.18
C PRO A 250 -8.04 12.24 11.97
N CYS A 251 -9.27 12.34 11.47
CA CYS A 251 -10.47 11.84 12.14
C CYS A 251 -10.40 10.32 12.40
N ILE A 252 -9.98 9.55 11.39
CA ILE A 252 -9.81 8.09 11.52
C ILE A 252 -8.71 7.78 12.54
N VAL A 253 -7.56 8.47 12.45
CA VAL A 253 -6.44 8.28 13.37
C VAL A 253 -6.85 8.63 14.80
N ASP A 254 -7.49 9.77 15.04
CA ASP A 254 -7.96 10.18 16.37
C ASP A 254 -8.98 9.19 16.94
N THR A 255 -9.86 8.69 16.07
CA THR A 255 -10.83 7.65 16.43
C THR A 255 -10.12 6.37 16.88
N LEU A 256 -9.10 5.90 16.15
CA LEU A 256 -8.41 4.65 16.45
C LEU A 256 -7.32 4.79 17.55
N ALA A 257 -6.72 5.98 17.70
CA ALA A 257 -5.66 6.24 18.67
C ALA A 257 -6.18 6.43 20.10
N THR A 258 -7.49 6.53 20.28
CA THR A 258 -8.14 6.69 21.59
C THR A 258 -8.66 5.37 22.17
N ASP A 259 -8.61 4.27 21.42
CA ASP A 259 -9.03 2.95 21.86
C ASP A 259 -8.04 2.37 22.88
N GLN A 260 -8.31 2.56 24.17
CA GLN A 260 -7.48 2.02 25.25
C GLN A 260 -7.47 0.49 25.30
N HIS A 261 -8.55 -0.17 24.85
CA HIS A 261 -8.65 -1.62 24.83
C HIS A 261 -7.72 -2.21 23.76
N PHE A 262 -7.74 -1.65 22.56
CA PHE A 262 -6.85 -2.01 21.46
C PHE A 262 -5.40 -1.64 21.75
N LEU A 263 -5.14 -0.47 22.33
CA LEU A 263 -3.79 -0.01 22.66
C LEU A 263 -3.18 -0.69 23.88
N GLY A 264 -3.87 -1.63 24.51
CA GLY A 264 -3.39 -2.38 25.67
C GLY A 264 -3.10 -1.50 26.89
N LYS A 265 -3.60 -0.26 26.91
CA LYS A 265 -3.43 0.66 28.03
C LYS A 265 -4.52 0.37 29.05
N ARG A 266 -4.22 -0.55 29.98
CA ARG A 266 -4.95 -0.65 31.26
C ARG A 266 -4.37 0.32 32.27
#